data_AF-A0A969ILT3-F1
#
_entry.id   AF-A0A969ILT3-F1
#
_cell.length_a   1.000
_cell.length_b   1.000
_cell.length_c   1.000
_cell.angle_alpha   90.00
_cell.angle_beta   90.00
_cell.angle_gamma   90.00
#
_symmetry.space_group_name_H-M   'P 1'
#
loop_
_entity.id
_entity.type
_entity.pdbx_description
1 polymer ?
#
loop_
_entity_poly.entity_id
_entity_poly.type
_entity_poly.pdbx_seq_one_letter_code
_entity_poly.pdbx_strand_id
1 'polypeptide(L)'
;MASQRLMKERPEFEESWKLVLEEWTGIVPNFKLTHTPDRTIAIVLSTIVEHALERALCTHFVISKQEHLGLFHGQGDEDAPLHSFASKIALGYALGIYEQRCRTELRWIKNIRNAFAHSEQHLAFDTPDVALMVKALQTHG
;
A
#
# COMPACT_ATOMS: atom_id res chain seq x y z
N MET A 1 -30.28 15.75 -2.69
CA MET A 1 -30.53 14.86 -1.53
C MET A 1 -29.66 13.59 -1.50
N ALA A 2 -28.99 13.18 -2.59
CA ALA A 2 -28.06 12.02 -2.57
C ALA A 2 -26.67 12.31 -1.96
N SER A 3 -26.21 13.57 -2.04
CA SER A 3 -24.88 13.99 -1.56
C SER A 3 -24.72 13.99 -0.02
N GLN A 4 -25.81 14.19 0.74
CA GLN A 4 -25.77 14.19 2.21
C GLN A 4 -25.72 12.78 2.83
N ARG A 5 -25.98 11.72 2.04
CA ARG A 5 -25.98 10.33 2.52
C ARG A 5 -24.59 9.68 2.46
N LEU A 6 -23.72 10.15 1.56
CA LEU A 6 -22.35 9.66 1.40
C LEU A 6 -21.36 10.23 2.43
N MET A 7 -21.75 11.25 3.18
CA MET A 7 -20.93 11.86 4.23
C MET A 7 -21.06 11.19 5.60
N LYS A 8 -21.97 10.22 5.77
CA LYS A 8 -22.49 9.90 7.11
C LYS A 8 -21.69 8.92 7.95
N GLU A 9 -20.84 8.07 7.38
CA GLU A 9 -19.99 7.18 8.20
C GLU A 9 -18.63 7.07 7.53
N ARG A 10 -17.69 7.90 8.00
CA ARG A 10 -16.28 7.77 7.67
C ARG A 10 -15.79 6.57 8.47
N PRO A 11 -15.20 5.53 7.84
CA PRO A 11 -14.59 4.46 8.61
C PRO A 11 -13.49 5.07 9.46
N GLU A 12 -13.51 4.76 10.76
CA GLU A 12 -12.44 5.19 11.65
C GLU A 12 -11.11 4.62 11.15
N PHE A 13 -9.99 5.27 11.48
CA PHE A 13 -8.64 4.85 11.06
C PHE A 13 -8.42 3.33 11.26
N GLU A 14 -8.97 2.77 12.33
CA GLU A 14 -8.90 1.37 12.71
C GLU A 14 -9.69 0.43 11.76
N GLU A 15 -10.82 0.87 11.20
CA GLU A 15 -11.55 0.11 10.18
C GLU A 15 -10.81 0.03 8.85
N SER A 16 -10.05 1.07 8.49
CA SER A 16 -9.21 1.04 7.29
C SER A 16 -8.07 0.02 7.41
N TRP A 17 -7.52 -0.16 8.62
CA TRP A 17 -6.51 -1.18 8.91
C TRP A 17 -7.08 -2.60 9.00
N LYS A 18 -8.35 -2.77 9.35
CA LYS A 18 -9.01 -4.10 9.28
C LYS A 18 -8.97 -4.66 7.86
N LEU A 19 -9.10 -3.83 6.83
CA LEU A 19 -9.01 -4.27 5.43
C LEU A 19 -7.62 -4.82 5.08
N VAL A 20 -6.56 -4.18 5.60
CA VAL A 20 -5.17 -4.65 5.45
C VAL A 20 -4.99 -6.01 6.14
N LEU A 21 -5.54 -6.16 7.35
CA LEU A 21 -5.48 -7.40 8.12
C LEU A 21 -6.32 -8.52 7.49
N GLU A 22 -7.47 -8.21 6.92
CA GLU A 22 -8.30 -9.19 6.19
C GLU A 22 -7.56 -9.74 4.97
N GLU A 23 -6.94 -8.88 4.16
CA GLU A 23 -6.09 -9.31 3.04
C GLU A 23 -4.91 -10.16 3.51
N TRP A 24 -4.28 -9.76 4.61
CA TRP A 24 -3.21 -10.52 5.25
C TRP A 24 -3.69 -11.93 5.66
N THR A 25 -4.82 -12.05 6.35
CA THR A 25 -5.35 -13.34 6.82
C THR A 25 -5.76 -14.30 5.68
N GLY A 26 -6.12 -13.79 4.50
CA GLY A 26 -6.41 -14.63 3.34
C GLY A 26 -5.17 -15.17 2.63
N ILE A 27 -4.06 -14.44 2.66
CA ILE A 27 -2.81 -14.78 1.95
C ILE A 27 -1.87 -15.64 2.80
N VAL A 28 -1.81 -15.35 4.11
CA VAL A 28 -0.84 -15.95 5.06
C VAL A 28 -0.99 -17.45 5.31
N PRO A 29 -2.17 -18.10 5.26
CA PRO A 29 -2.29 -19.53 5.57
C PRO A 29 -1.38 -20.41 4.70
N ASN A 30 -1.01 -19.95 3.50
CA ASN A 30 -0.13 -20.67 2.58
C ASN A 30 1.26 -20.03 2.39
N PHE A 31 1.52 -18.85 2.97
CA PHE A 31 2.79 -18.14 2.79
C PHE A 31 3.78 -18.47 3.91
N LYS A 32 4.70 -19.42 3.64
CA LYS A 32 5.74 -19.82 4.61
C LYS A 32 6.92 -18.85 4.57
N LEU A 33 6.98 -17.93 5.54
CA LEU A 33 8.06 -16.95 5.68
C LEU A 33 9.45 -17.58 5.82
N THR A 34 9.55 -18.76 6.44
CA THR A 34 10.85 -19.37 6.81
C THR A 34 11.71 -19.85 5.63
N HIS A 35 11.14 -19.96 4.42
CA HIS A 35 11.86 -20.40 3.22
C HIS A 35 11.66 -19.48 2.02
N THR A 36 11.02 -18.33 2.22
CA THR A 36 10.75 -17.39 1.14
C THR A 36 11.91 -16.40 1.03
N PRO A 37 12.50 -16.19 -0.17
CA PRO A 37 13.54 -15.20 -0.34
C PRO A 37 13.06 -13.79 0.05
N ASP A 38 13.93 -13.01 0.70
CA ASP A 38 13.63 -11.65 1.17
C ASP A 38 13.04 -10.75 0.08
N ARG A 39 13.55 -10.87 -1.15
CA ARG A 39 13.01 -10.16 -2.32
C ARG A 39 11.53 -10.45 -2.55
N THR A 40 11.15 -11.72 -2.48
CA THR A 40 9.76 -12.15 -2.66
C THR A 40 8.90 -11.61 -1.52
N ILE A 41 9.39 -11.67 -0.28
CA ILE A 41 8.70 -11.12 0.89
C ILE A 41 8.48 -9.61 0.69
N ALA A 42 9.54 -8.84 0.41
CA ALA A 42 9.46 -7.40 0.24
C ALA A 42 8.46 -6.99 -0.85
N ILE A 43 8.50 -7.66 -2.01
CA ILE A 43 7.57 -7.38 -3.12
C ILE A 43 6.15 -7.73 -2.70
N VAL A 44 5.87 -8.96 -2.26
CA VAL A 44 4.52 -9.42 -1.94
C VAL A 44 3.90 -8.58 -0.83
N LEU A 45 4.61 -8.34 0.27
CA LEU A 45 4.07 -7.58 1.39
C LEU A 45 3.80 -6.12 1.01
N SER A 46 4.69 -5.50 0.23
CA SER A 46 4.47 -4.14 -0.24
C SER A 46 3.27 -4.02 -1.20
N THR A 47 3.03 -5.04 -2.04
CA THR A 47 1.86 -5.09 -2.92
C THR A 47 0.56 -5.18 -2.12
N ILE A 48 0.54 -5.97 -1.04
CA ILE A 48 -0.62 -6.05 -0.14
C ILE A 48 -0.90 -4.67 0.48
N VAL A 49 0.12 -4.01 1.01
CA VAL A 49 -0.03 -2.66 1.59
C VAL A 49 -0.52 -1.66 0.53
N GLU A 50 -0.02 -1.75 -0.70
CA GLU A 50 -0.43 -0.89 -1.81
C GLU A 50 -1.90 -1.12 -2.20
N HIS A 51 -2.36 -2.37 -2.27
CA HIS A 51 -3.75 -2.71 -2.56
C HIS A 51 -4.69 -2.22 -1.46
N ALA A 52 -4.32 -2.40 -0.20
CA ALA A 52 -5.13 -1.90 0.91
C ALA A 52 -5.22 -0.36 0.89
N LEU A 53 -4.14 0.34 0.53
CA LEU A 53 -4.15 1.79 0.33
C LEU A 53 -5.07 2.21 -0.84
N GLU A 54 -5.05 1.47 -1.94
CA GLU A 54 -5.96 1.68 -3.07
C GLU A 54 -7.43 1.54 -2.65
N ARG A 55 -7.76 0.50 -1.88
CA ARG A 55 -9.10 0.32 -1.32
C ARG A 55 -9.49 1.46 -0.39
N ALA A 56 -8.57 1.91 0.46
CA ALA A 56 -8.80 3.05 1.34
C ALA A 56 -9.09 4.33 0.53
N LEU A 57 -8.34 4.60 -0.54
CA LEU A 57 -8.61 5.70 -1.47
C LEU A 57 -10.01 5.59 -2.09
N CYS A 58 -10.42 4.38 -2.48
CA CYS A 58 -11.73 4.16 -3.07
C CYS A 58 -12.90 4.50 -2.13
N THR A 59 -12.71 4.47 -0.80
CA THR A 59 -13.75 4.93 0.14
C THR A 59 -14.05 6.43 0.01
N HIS A 60 -13.15 7.21 -0.59
CA HIS A 60 -13.29 8.65 -0.81
C HIS A 60 -13.71 9.03 -2.24
N PHE A 61 -13.87 8.04 -3.13
CA PHE A 61 -14.20 8.29 -4.54
C PHE A 61 -15.64 7.88 -4.85
N VAL A 62 -16.28 8.66 -5.72
CA VAL A 62 -17.58 8.33 -6.32
C VAL A 62 -17.33 7.93 -7.76
N ILE A 63 -16.85 6.70 -7.95
CA ILE A 63 -16.41 6.18 -9.25
C ILE A 63 -17.01 4.81 -9.53
N SER A 64 -17.29 4.53 -10.80
CA SER A 64 -17.68 3.23 -11.30
C SER A 64 -16.49 2.26 -11.36
N LYS A 65 -16.76 0.98 -11.60
CA LYS A 65 -15.71 -0.03 -11.81
C LYS A 65 -14.81 0.29 -13.00
N GLN A 66 -15.35 0.88 -14.07
CA GLN A 66 -14.57 1.25 -15.25
C GLN A 66 -13.63 2.43 -14.94
N GLU A 67 -14.12 3.43 -14.22
CA GLU A 67 -13.31 4.58 -13.78
C GLU A 67 -12.23 4.15 -12.79
N HIS A 68 -12.52 3.18 -11.90
CA HIS A 68 -11.50 2.56 -11.05
C HIS A 68 -10.35 1.97 -11.86
N LEU A 69 -10.66 1.18 -12.91
CA LEU A 69 -9.64 0.63 -13.80
C LEU A 69 -8.80 1.74 -14.45
N GLY A 70 -9.45 2.78 -14.98
CA GLY A 70 -8.75 3.91 -15.60
C GLY A 70 -7.88 4.71 -14.63
N LEU A 71 -8.28 4.84 -13.37
CA LEU A 71 -7.54 5.59 -12.36
C LEU A 71 -6.32 4.83 -11.81
N PHE A 72 -6.46 3.53 -11.56
CA PHE A 72 -5.46 2.75 -10.83
C PHE A 72 -4.65 1.77 -11.68
N HIS A 73 -5.17 1.30 -12.81
CA HIS A 73 -4.53 0.24 -13.61
C HIS A 73 -4.30 0.63 -15.08
N GLY A 74 -4.97 1.66 -15.56
CA GLY A 74 -4.89 2.14 -16.94
C GLY A 74 -5.91 1.45 -17.85
N GLN A 75 -6.10 1.99 -19.05
CA GLN A 75 -6.91 1.40 -20.11
C GLN A 75 -6.15 1.50 -21.44
N GLY A 76 -5.83 0.35 -22.04
CA GLY A 76 -5.03 0.32 -23.26
C GLY A 76 -3.61 0.84 -23.02
N ASP A 77 -3.21 1.84 -23.81
CA ASP A 77 -1.85 2.42 -23.79
C ASP A 77 -1.72 3.66 -22.86
N GLU A 78 -2.78 3.99 -22.09
CA GLU A 78 -2.76 5.15 -21.18
C GLU A 78 -2.29 4.77 -19.78
N ASP A 79 -1.29 5.50 -19.28
CA ASP A 79 -0.83 5.39 -17.89
C ASP A 79 -1.93 5.86 -16.92
N ALA A 80 -2.27 5.00 -15.95
CA ALA A 80 -3.23 5.35 -14.90
C ALA A 80 -2.65 6.44 -13.98
N PRO A 81 -3.38 7.52 -13.66
CA PRO A 81 -2.89 8.59 -12.79
C PRO A 81 -2.45 8.11 -11.39
N LEU A 82 -3.07 7.05 -10.88
CA LEU A 82 -2.77 6.44 -9.59
C LEU A 82 -2.14 5.06 -9.73
N HIS A 83 -1.45 4.76 -10.85
CA HIS A 83 -0.81 3.45 -11.06
C HIS A 83 0.32 3.14 -10.07
N SER A 84 0.98 4.17 -9.52
CA SER A 84 2.14 3.99 -8.67
C SER A 84 1.81 4.03 -7.18
N PHE A 85 2.54 3.26 -6.39
CA PHE A 85 2.47 3.34 -4.94
C PHE A 85 2.76 4.77 -4.42
N ALA A 86 3.69 5.48 -5.05
CA ALA A 86 4.03 6.86 -4.66
C ALA A 86 2.85 7.83 -4.85
N SER A 87 2.13 7.74 -5.97
CA SER A 87 0.94 8.57 -6.24
C SER A 87 -0.19 8.24 -5.26
N LYS A 88 -0.40 6.96 -4.95
CA LYS A 88 -1.39 6.52 -3.94
C LYS A 88 -1.04 7.06 -2.55
N ILE A 89 0.24 7.03 -2.15
CA ILE A 89 0.70 7.59 -0.87
C ILE A 89 0.50 9.11 -0.82
N ALA A 90 0.84 9.81 -1.90
CA ALA A 90 0.68 11.26 -1.95
C ALA A 90 -0.80 11.66 -1.79
N LEU A 91 -1.68 10.99 -2.53
CA LEU A 91 -3.11 11.30 -2.50
C LEU A 91 -3.78 10.89 -1.18
N GLY A 92 -3.45 9.72 -0.63
CA GLY A 92 -4.04 9.26 0.63
C GLY A 92 -3.74 10.20 1.80
N TYR A 93 -2.51 10.72 1.85
CA TYR A 93 -2.15 11.76 2.82
C TYR A 93 -2.88 13.08 2.57
N ALA A 94 -2.97 13.53 1.30
CA ALA A 94 -3.66 14.78 0.96
C ALA A 94 -5.16 14.74 1.29
N LEU A 95 -5.79 13.56 1.21
CA LEU A 95 -7.18 13.33 1.59
C LEU A 95 -7.38 13.14 3.10
N GLY A 96 -6.29 13.06 3.88
CA GLY A 96 -6.36 12.87 5.33
C GLY A 96 -6.77 11.46 5.77
N ILE A 97 -6.56 10.44 4.92
CA ILE A 97 -6.86 9.03 5.24
C ILE A 97 -5.99 8.55 6.41
N TYR A 98 -4.77 9.09 6.51
CA TYR A 98 -3.82 8.79 7.58
C TYR A 98 -2.91 9.97 7.85
N GLU A 99 -2.28 9.97 9.03
CA GLU A 99 -1.39 11.02 9.48
C GLU A 99 0.02 10.95 8.87
N GLN A 100 0.81 12.00 9.10
CA GLN A 100 2.16 12.16 8.55
C GLN A 100 3.11 11.02 8.95
N ARG A 101 2.89 10.40 10.11
CA ARG A 101 3.64 9.21 10.55
C ARG A 101 3.41 8.02 9.62
N CYS A 102 2.16 7.62 9.42
CA CYS A 102 1.80 6.54 8.49
C CYS A 102 2.30 6.82 7.06
N ARG A 103 2.20 8.07 6.59
CA ARG A 103 2.79 8.48 5.31
C ARG A 103 4.29 8.16 5.23
N THR A 104 5.02 8.39 6.32
CA THR A 104 6.47 8.15 6.39
C THR A 104 6.77 6.65 6.34
N GLU A 105 6.02 5.83 7.08
CA GLU A 105 6.11 4.36 7.04
C GLU A 105 5.84 3.81 5.63
N LEU A 106 4.76 4.25 4.99
CA LEU A 106 4.42 3.84 3.61
C LEU A 106 5.53 4.21 2.61
N ARG A 107 6.19 5.36 2.79
CA ARG A 107 7.33 5.75 1.95
C ARG A 107 8.54 4.84 2.17
N TRP A 108 8.80 4.42 3.40
CA TRP A 108 9.86 3.45 3.69
C TRP A 108 9.56 2.09 3.06
N ILE A 109 8.33 1.57 3.21
CA ILE A 109 7.89 0.32 2.56
C ILE A 109 8.08 0.40 1.04
N LYS A 110 7.64 1.49 0.40
CA LYS A 110 7.84 1.73 -1.03
C LYS A 110 9.33 1.74 -1.40
N ASN A 111 10.18 2.40 -0.61
CA ASN A 111 11.61 2.46 -0.88
C ASN A 111 12.29 1.09 -0.75
N ILE A 112 11.93 0.31 0.27
CA ILE A 112 12.39 -1.08 0.45
C ILE A 112 11.99 -1.92 -0.75
N ARG A 113 10.70 -1.91 -1.15
CA ARG A 113 10.22 -2.61 -2.36
C ARG A 113 11.04 -2.23 -3.58
N ASN A 114 11.24 -0.93 -3.82
CA ASN A 114 11.96 -0.45 -4.99
C ASN A 114 13.43 -0.93 -5.01
N ALA A 115 14.10 -0.95 -3.85
CA ALA A 115 15.46 -1.50 -3.74
C ALA A 115 15.49 -2.98 -4.17
N PHE A 116 14.57 -3.80 -3.65
CA PHE A 116 14.46 -5.21 -4.03
C PHE A 116 14.02 -5.44 -5.48
N ALA A 117 13.17 -4.58 -6.02
CA ALA A 117 12.65 -4.72 -7.39
C ALA A 117 13.72 -4.37 -8.44
N HIS A 118 14.53 -3.34 -8.20
CA HIS A 118 15.48 -2.80 -9.17
C HIS A 118 16.94 -3.23 -8.93
N SER A 119 17.22 -4.02 -7.90
CA SER A 119 18.58 -4.53 -7.68
C SER A 119 18.92 -5.66 -8.64
N GLU A 120 20.07 -5.54 -9.30
CA GLU A 120 20.71 -6.61 -10.08
C GLU A 120 21.48 -7.59 -9.18
N GLN A 121 21.84 -7.15 -7.97
CA GLN A 121 22.56 -7.95 -6.99
C GLN A 121 21.62 -8.60 -5.98
N HIS A 122 22.09 -9.67 -5.35
CA HIS A 122 21.36 -10.30 -4.24
C HIS A 122 21.27 -9.31 -3.07
N LEU A 123 20.03 -8.92 -2.73
CA LEU A 123 19.71 -8.12 -1.55
C LEU A 123 18.99 -8.99 -0.52
N ALA A 124 19.22 -8.66 0.74
CA ALA A 124 18.54 -9.24 1.90
C ALA A 124 18.17 -8.10 2.88
N PHE A 125 17.27 -8.36 3.81
CA PHE A 125 16.82 -7.35 4.78
C PHE A 125 17.95 -6.88 5.72
N ASP A 126 19.00 -7.67 5.87
CA ASP A 126 20.21 -7.35 6.64
C ASP A 126 21.28 -6.57 5.85
N THR A 127 21.07 -6.37 4.54
CA THR A 127 21.97 -5.52 3.73
C THR A 127 21.99 -4.11 4.32
N PRO A 128 23.17 -3.47 4.53
CA PRO A 128 23.29 -2.26 5.34
C PRO A 128 22.26 -1.16 5.03
N ASP A 129 22.07 -0.83 3.75
CA ASP A 129 21.12 0.21 3.33
C ASP A 129 19.66 -0.20 3.56
N VAL A 130 19.32 -1.47 3.33
CA VAL A 130 17.97 -2.01 3.57
C VAL A 130 17.68 -2.09 5.06
N ALA A 131 18.64 -2.56 5.85
CA ALA A 131 18.53 -2.67 7.29
C ALA A 131 18.29 -1.29 7.96
N LEU A 132 18.89 -0.22 7.44
CA LEU A 132 18.61 1.14 7.88
C LEU A 132 17.16 1.55 7.60
N MET A 133 16.64 1.24 6.41
CA MET A 133 15.23 1.50 6.07
C MET A 133 14.27 0.69 6.94
N VAL A 134 14.57 -0.59 7.19
CA VAL A 134 13.77 -1.45 8.06
C VAL A 134 13.77 -0.93 9.50
N LYS A 135 14.92 -0.48 10.03
CA LYS A 135 15.01 0.14 11.36
C LYS A 135 14.29 1.48 11.45
N ALA A 136 14.16 2.19 10.32
CA ALA A 136 13.42 3.44 10.27
C ALA A 136 11.89 3.24 10.32
N LEU A 137 11.40 2.02 10.08
CA LEU A 137 10.01 1.66 10.32
C LEU A 137 9.76 1.65 11.83
N GLN A 138 8.88 2.52 12.30
CA GLN A 138 8.50 2.55 13.70
C GLN A 138 7.46 1.46 13.96
N THR A 139 7.91 0.24 14.26
CA THR A 139 7.03 -0.84 14.73
C THR A 139 6.32 -0.40 16.00
N HIS A 140 5.00 -0.24 15.94
CA HIS A 140 4.20 -0.22 17.16
C HIS A 140 4.21 -1.63 17.74
N GLY A 141 4.62 -1.73 19.00
CA GLY A 141 4.10 -2.75 19.91
C GLY A 141 2.70 -2.38 20.34
#